data_AF-A0A8S2ENU4-F1
#
_entry.id   AF-A0A8S2ENU4-F1
#
_cell.length_a   1.000
_cell.length_b   1.000
_cell.length_c   1.000
_cell.angle_alpha   90.00
_cell.angle_beta   90.00
_cell.angle_gamma   90.00
#
_symmetry.space_group_name_H-M   'P 1'
#
loop_
_entity.id
_entity.type
_entity.pdbx_description
1 polymer ?
#
loop_
_entity_poly.entity_id
_entity_poly.type
_entity_poly.pdbx_seq_one_letter_code
_entity_poly.pdbx_strand_id
1 'polypeptide(L)'
;KTYSESLLDPEILIFDYSRMYISDNLHVAFQTLPYFKQTYGRAPKPWNDDDAEKFYVSASEINCKMSDNSITNKLDKHLIKLLAKICTGDLCPMQGVIGGTAAQEVIKVC
;
A
#
# COMPACT_ATOMS: atom_id res chain seq x y z
N LYS A 1 -3.87 15.38 12.54
CA LYS A 1 -2.61 14.59 12.59
C LYS A 1 -1.70 15.06 11.48
N THR A 2 -0.40 15.20 11.74
CA THR A 2 0.58 15.46 10.67
C THR A 2 0.75 14.20 9.81
N TYR A 3 1.29 14.34 8.59
CA TYR A 3 1.50 13.19 7.71
C TYR A 3 2.36 12.09 8.37
N SER A 4 3.42 12.49 9.07
CA SER A 4 4.32 11.56 9.77
C SER A 4 3.62 10.81 10.91
N GLU A 5 2.70 11.46 11.63
CA GLU A 5 1.90 10.82 12.67
C GLU A 5 0.88 9.83 12.05
N SER A 6 0.21 10.23 10.98
CA SER A 6 -0.77 9.38 10.28
C SER A 6 -0.14 8.16 9.60
N LEU A 7 1.17 8.17 9.33
CA LEU A 7 1.88 6.99 8.81
C LEU A 7 2.04 5.90 9.87
N LEU A 8 2.23 6.29 11.14
CA LEU A 8 2.44 5.40 12.28
C LEU A 8 1.10 4.92 12.86
N ASP A 9 0.10 5.81 12.95
CA ASP A 9 -1.25 5.52 13.44
C ASP A 9 -2.31 6.00 12.43
N PRO A 10 -2.57 5.20 11.38
CA PRO A 10 -3.47 5.59 10.30
C PRO A 10 -4.94 5.46 10.70
N GLU A 11 -5.72 6.52 10.48
CA GLU A 11 -7.19 6.46 10.49
C GLU A 11 -7.69 6.07 9.10
N ILE A 12 -8.01 4.78 8.93
CA ILE A 12 -8.36 4.23 7.62
C ILE A 12 -9.89 4.18 7.44
N LEU A 13 -10.37 4.84 6.39
CA LEU A 13 -11.76 4.72 5.95
C LEU A 13 -11.95 3.38 5.23
N ILE A 14 -12.86 2.54 5.72
CA ILE A 14 -13.20 1.27 5.08
C ILE A 14 -14.07 1.56 3.85
N PHE A 15 -13.52 1.28 2.66
CA PHE A 15 -14.25 1.41 1.40
C PHE A 15 -15.18 0.21 1.12
N ASP A 16 -14.75 -0.99 1.50
CA ASP A 16 -15.53 -2.23 1.32
C ASP A 16 -15.58 -3.01 2.65
N TYR A 17 -16.75 -3.00 3.28
CA TYR A 17 -16.98 -3.68 4.56
C TYR A 17 -16.91 -5.21 4.46
N SER A 18 -17.00 -5.80 3.26
CA SER A 18 -16.77 -7.24 3.09
C SER A 18 -15.31 -7.63 3.25
N ARG A 19 -14.40 -6.66 3.14
CA ARG A 19 -12.94 -6.85 3.04
C ARG A 19 -12.17 -5.86 3.93
N MET A 20 -12.59 -5.71 5.18
CA MET A 20 -12.03 -4.72 6.12
C MET A 20 -10.50 -4.84 6.29
N TYR A 21 -9.97 -6.07 6.35
CA TYR A 21 -8.54 -6.34 6.56
C TYR A 21 -7.64 -6.01 5.36
N ILE A 22 -8.22 -5.70 4.19
CA ILE A 22 -7.43 -5.36 3.00
C ILE A 22 -6.78 -4.00 3.17
N SER A 23 -7.47 -3.04 3.78
CA SER A 23 -6.99 -1.66 3.90
C SER A 23 -5.68 -1.56 4.69
N ASP A 24 -5.58 -2.30 5.80
CA ASP A 24 -4.37 -2.31 6.63
C ASP A 24 -3.18 -2.95 5.90
N ASN A 25 -3.43 -4.06 5.19
CA ASN A 25 -2.43 -4.71 4.36
C ASN A 25 -1.96 -3.83 3.19
N LEU A 26 -2.88 -3.08 2.57
CA LEU A 26 -2.56 -2.15 1.50
C LEU A 26 -1.69 -1.00 2.01
N HIS A 27 -1.95 -0.48 3.19
CA HIS A 27 -1.12 0.59 3.78
C HIS A 27 0.36 0.17 3.88
N VAL A 28 0.62 -1.02 4.42
CA VAL A 28 1.99 -1.58 4.48
C VAL A 28 2.56 -1.80 3.07
N ALA A 29 1.76 -2.30 2.15
CA ALA A 29 2.19 -2.54 0.77
C ALA A 29 2.62 -1.24 0.05
N PHE A 30 1.85 -0.16 0.21
CA PHE A 30 2.14 1.13 -0.40
C PHE A 30 3.41 1.77 0.19
N GLN A 31 3.68 1.56 1.48
CA GLN A 31 4.94 2.00 2.09
C GLN A 31 6.15 1.16 1.62
N THR A 32 5.92 -0.10 1.28
CA THR A 32 6.97 -1.00 0.78
C THR A 32 7.45 -0.63 -0.62
N LEU A 33 6.59 -0.04 -1.44
CA LEU A 33 6.91 0.27 -2.83
C LEU A 33 8.04 1.32 -3.00
N PRO A 34 8.03 2.46 -2.30
CA PRO A 34 9.17 3.37 -2.27
C PRO A 34 10.46 2.70 -1.78
N TYR A 35 10.39 1.89 -0.72
CA TYR A 35 11.55 1.17 -0.18
C TYR A 35 12.14 0.18 -1.20
N PHE A 36 11.28 -0.58 -1.87
CA PHE A 36 11.69 -1.50 -2.94
C PHE A 36 12.37 -0.74 -4.10
N LYS A 37 11.78 0.39 -4.53
CA LYS A 37 12.38 1.24 -5.56
C LYS A 37 13.75 1.79 -5.15
N GLN A 38 13.94 2.15 -3.89
CA GLN A 38 15.21 2.62 -3.36
C GLN A 38 16.27 1.50 -3.33
N THR A 39 15.88 0.29 -2.92
CA THR A 39 16.78 -0.86 -2.79
C THR A 39 17.20 -1.44 -4.14
N TYR A 40 16.26 -1.58 -5.08
CA TYR A 40 16.50 -2.25 -6.36
C TYR A 40 16.63 -1.29 -7.55
N GLY A 41 16.46 0.02 -7.33
CA GLY A 41 16.50 1.05 -8.39
C GLY A 41 15.35 0.95 -9.41
N ARG A 42 14.38 0.06 -9.18
CA ARG A 42 13.26 -0.22 -10.09
C ARG A 42 12.00 -0.62 -9.32
N ALA A 43 10.85 -0.50 -9.97
CA ALA A 43 9.63 -1.13 -9.49
C ALA A 43 9.67 -2.67 -9.70
N PRO A 44 8.91 -3.45 -8.92
CA PRO A 44 8.72 -4.88 -9.17
C PRO A 44 8.27 -5.12 -10.61
N LYS A 45 8.81 -6.16 -11.27
CA LYS A 45 8.38 -6.51 -12.63
C LYS A 45 6.96 -7.08 -12.63
N PRO A 46 6.14 -6.78 -13.67
CA PRO A 46 4.80 -7.33 -13.79
C PRO A 46 4.82 -8.86 -13.75
N TRP A 47 3.93 -9.46 -12.97
CA TRP A 47 3.74 -10.92 -12.86
C TRP A 47 4.99 -11.76 -12.49
N ASN A 48 6.07 -11.13 -12.04
CA ASN A 48 7.30 -11.83 -11.68
C ASN A 48 7.21 -12.37 -10.23
N ASP A 49 7.35 -13.68 -10.07
CA ASP A 49 7.25 -14.35 -8.77
C ASP A 49 8.44 -14.06 -7.84
N ASP A 50 9.66 -13.91 -8.39
CA ASP A 50 10.86 -13.62 -7.60
C ASP A 50 10.81 -12.21 -7.01
N ASP A 51 10.43 -11.22 -7.83
CA ASP A 51 10.26 -9.84 -7.37
C ASP A 51 9.10 -9.75 -6.36
N ALA A 52 8.03 -10.55 -6.54
CA ALA A 52 6.92 -10.60 -5.60
C ALA A 52 7.31 -11.20 -4.23
N GLU A 53 8.16 -12.23 -4.19
CA GLU A 53 8.68 -12.76 -2.92
C GLU A 53 9.59 -11.74 -2.22
N LYS A 54 10.49 -11.08 -2.97
CA LYS A 54 11.35 -10.01 -2.42
C LYS A 54 10.54 -8.84 -1.86
N PHE A 55 9.45 -8.48 -2.54
CA PHE A 55 8.52 -7.45 -2.08
C PHE A 55 7.83 -7.87 -0.79
N TYR A 56 7.38 -9.14 -0.68
CA TYR A 56 6.79 -9.66 0.55
C TYR A 56 7.76 -9.63 1.74
N VAL A 57 9.02 -10.03 1.54
CA VAL A 57 10.07 -9.94 2.57
C VAL A 57 10.26 -8.48 3.02
N SER A 58 10.35 -7.55 2.07
CA SER A 58 10.49 -6.12 2.36
C SER A 58 9.28 -5.57 3.13
N ALA A 59 8.07 -6.01 2.80
CA ALA A 59 6.85 -5.62 3.49
C ALA A 59 6.81 -6.13 4.93
N SER A 60 7.27 -7.37 5.16
CA SER A 60 7.41 -7.92 6.50
C SER A 60 8.41 -7.13 7.35
N GLU A 61 9.54 -6.70 6.77
CA GLU A 61 10.52 -5.88 7.47
C GLU A 61 9.96 -4.51 7.87
N ILE A 62 9.17 -3.87 7.00
CA ILE A 62 8.53 -2.58 7.30
C ILE A 62 7.48 -2.74 8.39
N ASN A 63 6.66 -3.79 8.31
CA ASN A 63 5.67 -4.09 9.36
C ASN A 63 6.36 -4.30 10.72
N CYS A 64 7.50 -5.00 10.74
CA CYS A 64 8.30 -5.19 11.95
C CYS A 64 8.99 -3.91 12.44
N LYS A 65 9.36 -2.97 11.56
CA LYS A 65 9.96 -1.68 11.97
C LYS A 65 8.94 -0.73 12.59
N MET A 66 7.65 -0.93 12.31
CA MET A 66 6.55 -0.15 12.89
C MET A 66 6.04 -0.75 14.22
N SER A 67 6.81 -1.65 14.83
CA SER A 67 6.42 -2.56 15.93
C SER A 67 5.98 -1.94 17.26
N ASP A 68 6.05 -0.62 17.46
CA ASP A 68 5.45 -0.01 18.65
C ASP A 68 3.92 0.10 18.53
N ASN A 69 3.36 0.06 17.31
CA ASN A 69 1.93 -0.04 17.00
C ASN A 69 1.75 -0.83 15.69
N SER A 70 1.83 -2.16 15.73
CA SER A 70 1.68 -2.99 14.52
C SER A 70 0.35 -2.69 13.81
N ILE A 71 0.41 -2.07 12.64
CA ILE A 71 -0.76 -1.67 11.83
C ILE A 71 -1.57 -2.91 11.42
N THR A 72 -0.92 -4.07 11.31
CA THR A 72 -1.62 -5.35 11.06
C THR A 72 -0.92 -6.52 11.73
N ASN A 73 -1.66 -7.29 12.53
CA ASN A 73 -1.19 -8.53 13.15
C ASN A 73 -0.99 -9.68 12.15
N LYS A 74 -1.58 -9.59 10.95
CA LYS A 74 -1.53 -10.65 9.92
C LYS A 74 -1.36 -10.05 8.53
N LEU A 75 -0.15 -10.13 7.99
CA LEU A 75 0.15 -9.74 6.62
C LEU A 75 -0.37 -10.83 5.64
N ASP A 76 -1.27 -10.48 4.73
CA ASP A 76 -1.76 -11.41 3.72
C ASP A 76 -0.73 -11.55 2.57
N LYS A 77 -0.02 -12.68 2.58
CA LYS A 77 1.00 -13.00 1.57
C LYS A 77 0.44 -12.97 0.13
N HIS A 78 -0.80 -13.40 -0.08
CA HIS A 78 -1.39 -13.42 -1.41
C HIS A 78 -1.64 -12.00 -1.93
N LEU A 79 -2.23 -11.13 -1.10
CA LEU A 79 -2.55 -9.75 -1.45
C LEU A 79 -1.28 -8.93 -1.75
N ILE A 80 -0.26 -9.04 -0.89
CA ILE A 80 1.00 -8.30 -1.05
C ILE A 80 1.73 -8.71 -2.33
N LYS A 81 1.78 -10.01 -2.62
CA LYS A 81 2.36 -10.52 -3.88
C LYS A 81 1.57 -10.05 -5.09
N LEU A 82 0.24 -10.09 -5.02
CA LEU A 82 -0.61 -9.62 -6.11
C LEU A 82 -0.32 -8.15 -6.41
N LEU A 83 -0.23 -7.31 -5.37
CA LEU A 83 0.11 -5.90 -5.51
C LEU A 83 1.47 -5.72 -6.20
N ALA A 84 2.50 -6.46 -5.77
CA ALA A 84 3.81 -6.42 -6.42
C ALA A 84 3.73 -6.75 -7.93
N LYS A 85 2.89 -7.71 -8.32
CA LYS A 85 2.71 -8.11 -9.73
C LYS A 85 1.96 -7.08 -10.56
N ILE A 86 1.11 -6.24 -9.96
CA ILE A 86 0.26 -5.26 -10.69
C ILE A 86 0.70 -3.80 -10.49
N CYS A 87 1.70 -3.53 -9.64
CA CYS A 87 2.06 -2.17 -9.22
C CYS A 87 2.54 -1.24 -10.34
N THR A 88 2.96 -1.80 -11.48
CA THR A 88 3.35 -1.04 -12.67
C THR A 88 2.17 -0.78 -13.61
N GLY A 89 0.97 -1.24 -13.27
CA GLY A 89 -0.22 -1.06 -14.08
C GLY A 89 -0.69 0.39 -14.04
N ASP A 90 -0.99 0.95 -15.21
CA ASP A 90 -1.55 2.28 -15.37
C ASP A 90 -2.89 2.19 -16.11
N LEU A 91 -3.99 2.39 -15.39
CA LEU A 91 -5.35 2.11 -15.87
C LEU A 91 -6.20 3.38 -15.83
N CYS A 92 -6.68 3.84 -16.98
CA CYS A 92 -7.52 5.05 -17.08
C CYS A 92 -8.74 5.04 -16.13
N PRO A 93 -9.49 3.93 -15.95
CA PRO A 93 -10.61 3.89 -15.02
C PRO A 93 -10.18 4.13 -13.56
N MET A 94 -9.02 3.59 -13.15
CA MET A 94 -8.49 3.79 -11.80
C MET A 94 -8.08 5.25 -11.59
N GLN A 95 -7.40 5.83 -12.58
CA GLN A 95 -7.03 7.25 -12.56
C GLN A 95 -8.27 8.15 -12.45
N GLY A 96 -9.33 7.85 -13.20
CA GLY A 96 -10.58 8.61 -13.17
C GLY A 96 -11.29 8.55 -11.80
N VAL A 97 -11.40 7.37 -11.20
CA VAL A 97 -12.04 7.19 -9.88
C VAL A 97 -11.23 7.90 -8.79
N ILE A 98 -9.94 7.58 -8.66
CA ILE A 98 -9.09 8.15 -7.60
C ILE A 98 -8.90 9.65 -7.81
N GLY A 99 -8.71 10.11 -9.05
CA GLY A 99 -8.59 11.52 -9.39
C GLY A 99 -9.87 12.31 -9.10
N GLY A 100 -11.04 11.74 -9.40
CA GLY A 100 -12.33 12.33 -9.05
C GLY A 100 -12.53 12.47 -7.54
N THR A 101 -12.21 11.42 -6.77
CA THR A 101 -12.27 11.46 -5.30
C THR A 101 -11.29 12.49 -4.72
N ALA A 102 -10.04 12.51 -5.18
CA ALA A 102 -9.05 13.50 -4.74
C ALA A 102 -9.49 14.93 -5.06
N ALA A 103 -10.05 15.18 -6.25
CA ALA A 103 -10.60 16.48 -6.62
C ALA A 103 -11.75 16.91 -5.70
N GLN A 104 -12.63 15.99 -5.31
CA GLN A 104 -13.69 16.27 -4.33
C GLN A 104 -13.13 16.63 -2.95
N GLU A 105 -12.09 15.95 -2.47
CA GLU A 105 -11.44 16.30 -1.19
C GLU A 105 -10.78 17.68 -1.25
N VAL A 106 -10.19 18.09 -2.37
CA VAL A 106 -9.63 19.44 -2.55
C VAL A 106 -10.72 20.50 -2.41
N ILE A 107 -11.91 20.29 -2.99
CA ILE A 107 -13.03 21.24 -2.89
C ILE A 107 -13.51 21.42 -1.45
N LYS A 108 -13.41 20.38 -0.60
CA LYS A 108 -13.81 20.47 0.82
C LYS A 108 -12.84 21.28 1.68
N VAL A 109 -11.59 21.41 1.24
CA VAL A 109 -10.53 22.14 1.95
C VAL A 109 -10.46 23.61 1.53
N CYS A 110 -11.02 23.94 0.36
CA CYS A 110 -11.25 25.31 -0.09
C CYS A 110 -12.43 25.95 0.66
#